data_AF-A0A7J6TN72-F1
#
_entry.id   AF-A0A7J6TN72-F1
#
_cell.length_a   1.000
_cell.length_b   1.000
_cell.length_c   1.000
_cell.angle_alpha   90.00
_cell.angle_beta   90.00
_cell.angle_gamma   90.00
#
_symmetry.space_group_name_H-M   'P 1'
#
loop_
_entity.id
_entity.type
_entity.pdbx_description
1 polymer ?
#
loop_
_entity_poly.entity_id
_entity_poly.type
_entity_poly.pdbx_seq_one_letter_code
_entity_poly.pdbx_strand_id
1 'polypeptide(L)'
;MLVAEALKLASYCDPSLDNYFMYMGQTGVNTQTFEWERSDTCLVCSGSEAVVDSLDPEKNTLEDLLDLLCNPAGKFRLQRPSISTVSGIVFIQRPAALRAEHEWKLTKSLKELSVAGVLREGEEATVTDPTLPSK
;
A
#
# COMPACT_ATOMS: atom_id res chain seq x y z
N MET A 1 -14.47 -10.12 25.53
CA MET A 1 -15.16 -9.40 24.45
C MET A 1 -15.07 -10.11 23.11
N LEU A 2 -13.87 -10.43 22.59
CA LEU A 2 -13.71 -11.10 21.28
C LEU A 2 -14.54 -12.38 21.10
N VAL A 3 -14.58 -13.26 22.11
CA VAL A 3 -15.37 -14.50 22.06
C VAL A 3 -16.87 -14.24 21.98
N ALA A 4 -17.36 -13.20 22.68
CA ALA A 4 -18.77 -12.84 22.64
C ALA A 4 -19.16 -12.32 21.25
N GLU A 5 -18.33 -11.45 20.65
CA GLU A 5 -18.57 -10.95 19.29
C GLU A 5 -18.47 -12.06 18.23
N ALA A 6 -17.53 -13.01 18.37
CA ALA A 6 -17.46 -14.18 17.50
C ALA A 6 -18.74 -15.04 17.59
N LEU A 7 -19.29 -15.22 18.80
CA LEU A 7 -20.54 -15.95 18.99
C LEU A 7 -21.73 -15.19 18.38
N LYS A 8 -21.81 -13.87 18.57
CA LYS A 8 -22.85 -13.03 17.94
C LYS A 8 -22.81 -13.12 16.42
N LEU A 9 -21.61 -13.02 15.84
CA LEU A 9 -21.40 -13.18 14.39
C LEU A 9 -21.76 -14.57 13.88
N ALA A 10 -21.44 -15.63 14.63
CA ALA A 10 -21.71 -17.00 14.20
C ALA A 10 -23.18 -17.42 14.38
N SER A 11 -23.86 -16.93 15.42
CA SER A 11 -25.20 -17.37 15.81
C SER A 11 -26.31 -16.35 15.53
N TYR A 12 -25.95 -15.12 15.17
CA TYR A 12 -26.87 -13.99 14.97
C TYR A 12 -27.79 -13.74 16.18
N CYS A 13 -27.34 -14.05 17.39
CA CYS A 13 -28.14 -13.93 18.60
C CYS A 13 -28.34 -12.48 19.09
N ASP A 14 -27.49 -11.55 18.66
CA ASP A 14 -27.47 -10.14 19.07
C ASP A 14 -26.69 -9.31 18.01
N PRO A 15 -26.94 -8.00 17.86
CA PRO A 15 -26.13 -7.16 16.98
C PRO A 15 -24.65 -7.16 17.38
N SER A 16 -23.77 -7.24 16.38
CA SER A 16 -22.32 -7.16 16.56
C SER A 16 -21.88 -5.72 16.87
N LEU A 17 -20.75 -5.60 17.55
CA LEU A 17 -20.10 -4.32 17.82
C LEU A 17 -19.70 -3.58 16.52
N ASP A 18 -19.94 -2.27 16.49
CA ASP A 18 -19.51 -1.37 15.41
C ASP A 18 -18.00 -1.05 15.49
N ASN A 19 -17.20 -1.90 14.85
CA ASN A 19 -15.76 -1.77 14.53
C ASN A 19 -14.75 -1.69 15.68
N TYR A 20 -14.94 -0.87 16.72
CA TYR A 20 -13.89 -0.63 17.72
C TYR A 20 -14.40 -0.50 19.15
N PHE A 21 -13.63 -1.09 20.05
CA PHE A 21 -13.81 -1.02 21.49
C PHE A 21 -12.47 -0.74 22.15
N MET A 22 -12.44 0.30 22.96
CA MET A 22 -11.29 0.72 23.72
C MET A 22 -11.50 0.42 25.20
N TYR A 23 -10.55 -0.29 25.80
CA TYR A 23 -10.49 -0.53 27.23
C TYR A 23 -9.36 0.30 27.85
N MET A 24 -9.69 1.14 28.82
CA MET A 24 -8.75 1.94 29.61
C MET A 24 -8.80 1.50 31.07
N GLY A 25 -7.75 0.81 31.50
CA GLY A 25 -7.64 0.18 32.83
C GLY A 25 -6.72 0.88 33.82
N GLN A 26 -6.15 2.05 33.50
CA GLN A 26 -5.07 2.65 34.30
C GLN A 26 -5.51 3.24 35.64
N THR A 27 -6.66 3.92 35.69
CA THR A 27 -7.17 4.59 36.91
C THR A 27 -8.54 4.07 37.35
N GLY A 28 -9.06 3.05 36.67
CA GLY A 28 -10.38 2.47 36.86
C GLY A 28 -10.77 1.58 35.68
N VAL A 29 -12.03 1.14 35.64
CA VAL A 29 -12.59 0.40 34.50
C VAL A 29 -13.37 1.37 33.62
N ASN A 30 -12.79 1.73 32.48
CA ASN A 30 -13.46 2.57 31.48
C ASN A 30 -13.42 1.88 30.11
N THR A 31 -14.58 1.78 29.47
CA THR A 31 -14.74 1.17 28.15
C THR A 31 -15.50 2.11 27.24
N GLN A 32 -14.95 2.39 26.06
CA GLN A 32 -15.58 3.23 25.05
C GLN A 32 -15.69 2.47 23.74
N THR A 33 -16.89 2.44 23.17
CA THR A 33 -17.18 1.93 21.84
C THR A 33 -17.38 3.10 20.88
N PHE A 34 -16.77 3.03 19.71
CA PHE A 34 -16.90 4.06 18.69
C PHE A 34 -16.73 3.46 17.31
N GLU A 35 -17.49 4.00 16.37
CA GLU A 35 -17.42 3.60 14.97
C GLU A 35 -16.30 4.39 14.29
N TRP A 36 -15.33 3.66 13.73
CA TRP A 36 -14.37 4.27 12.80
C TRP A 36 -14.98 4.28 11.41
N GLU A 37 -15.00 5.46 10.80
CA GLU A 37 -15.40 5.62 9.42
C GLU A 37 -14.35 5.02 8.49
N ARG A 38 -14.81 4.33 7.45
CA ARG A 38 -13.93 3.74 6.44
C ARG A 38 -13.36 4.88 5.59
N SER A 39 -12.03 4.93 5.50
CA SER A 39 -11.38 5.88 4.59
C SER A 39 -11.55 5.44 3.14
N ASP A 40 -12.13 6.32 2.32
CA ASP A 40 -12.25 6.13 0.87
C ASP A 40 -10.91 6.13 0.13
N THR A 41 -9.83 6.57 0.79
CA THR A 41 -8.47 6.60 0.22
C THR A 41 -7.58 5.47 0.73
N CYS A 42 -8.16 4.45 1.38
CA CYS A 42 -7.41 3.34 1.93
C CYS A 42 -6.91 2.37 0.85
N LEU A 43 -5.59 2.32 0.65
CA LEU A 43 -4.90 1.44 -0.31
C LEU A 43 -5.29 -0.05 -0.26
N VAL A 44 -5.82 -0.52 0.86
CA VAL A 44 -6.18 -1.94 1.05
C VAL A 44 -7.65 -2.18 0.78
N CYS A 45 -8.54 -1.38 1.37
CA CYS A 45 -9.97 -1.67 1.32
C CYS A 45 -10.73 -0.80 0.33
N SER A 46 -10.29 0.41 -0.05
CA SER A 46 -11.10 1.29 -0.92
C SER A 46 -11.25 0.76 -2.34
N GLY A 47 -10.30 -0.07 -2.81
CA GLY A 47 -10.27 -0.54 -4.20
C GLY A 47 -9.97 0.58 -5.21
N SER A 48 -9.65 1.78 -4.73
CA SER A 48 -9.25 2.91 -5.58
C SER A 48 -7.78 2.79 -5.97
N GLU A 49 -7.48 3.15 -7.20
CA GLU A 49 -6.11 3.37 -7.64
C GLU A 49 -5.48 4.52 -6.86
N ALA A 50 -4.22 4.35 -6.49
CA ALA A 50 -3.48 5.37 -5.79
C ALA A 50 -2.70 6.22 -6.78
N VAL A 51 -2.99 7.52 -6.79
CA VAL A 51 -2.31 8.47 -7.69
C VAL A 51 -1.07 9.03 -7.00
N VAL A 52 0.05 9.02 -7.73
CA VAL A 52 1.31 9.64 -7.32
C VAL A 52 1.46 10.96 -8.08
N ASP A 53 0.96 12.05 -7.51
CA ASP A 53 0.90 13.36 -8.18
C ASP A 53 2.18 14.21 -8.08
N SER A 54 3.17 13.78 -7.29
CA SER A 54 4.26 14.67 -6.83
C SER A 54 5.62 14.44 -7.47
N LEU A 55 5.72 13.72 -8.58
CA LEU A 55 7.01 13.49 -9.26
C LEU A 55 7.12 14.23 -10.59
N ASP A 56 8.10 15.12 -10.69
CA ASP A 56 8.59 15.66 -11.96
C ASP A 56 9.33 14.57 -12.76
N PRO A 57 8.89 14.22 -13.98
CA PRO A 57 9.46 13.11 -14.76
C PRO A 57 10.87 13.37 -15.30
N GLU A 58 11.30 14.63 -15.36
CA GLU A 58 12.62 15.02 -15.88
C GLU A 58 13.74 14.95 -14.83
N LYS A 59 13.40 15.14 -13.56
CA LYS A 59 14.40 15.25 -12.47
C LYS A 59 14.44 14.02 -11.59
N ASN A 60 13.31 13.34 -11.43
CA ASN A 60 13.23 12.20 -10.53
C ASN A 60 13.64 10.91 -11.24
N THR A 61 14.39 10.13 -10.50
CA THR A 61 14.83 8.79 -10.87
C THR A 61 13.83 7.74 -10.38
N LEU A 62 14.00 6.49 -10.81
CA LEU A 62 13.24 5.38 -10.26
C LEU A 62 13.55 5.14 -8.77
N GLU A 63 14.76 5.46 -8.31
CA GLU A 63 15.14 5.43 -6.89
C GLU A 63 14.29 6.42 -6.08
N ASP A 64 14.14 7.66 -6.54
CA ASP A 64 13.33 8.68 -5.84
C ASP A 64 11.86 8.25 -5.72
N LEU A 65 11.33 7.57 -6.74
CA LEU A 65 9.98 7.01 -6.71
C LEU A 65 9.86 5.91 -5.66
N LEU A 66 10.83 4.99 -5.59
CA LEU A 66 10.87 3.93 -4.58
C LEU A 66 10.99 4.51 -3.16
N ASP A 67 11.80 5.55 -2.98
CA ASP A 67 11.96 6.23 -1.70
C ASP A 67 10.68 6.95 -1.26
N LEU A 68 9.96 7.56 -2.21
CA LEU A 68 8.64 8.15 -1.93
C LEU A 68 7.63 7.10 -1.47
N LEU A 69 7.62 5.93 -2.11
CA LEU A 69 6.76 4.81 -1.72
C LEU A 69 7.13 4.22 -0.35
N CYS A 70 8.42 4.21 -0.02
CA CYS A 70 8.91 3.71 1.27
C CYS A 70 8.81 4.71 2.42
N ASN A 71 8.54 5.99 2.13
CA ASN A 71 8.56 7.04 3.14
C ASN A 71 7.56 6.76 4.29
N PRO A 72 8.03 6.67 5.54
CA PRO A 72 7.18 6.37 6.70
C PRO A 72 6.18 7.50 7.05
N ALA A 73 6.47 8.74 6.64
CA ALA A 73 5.54 9.86 6.77
C ALA A 73 4.52 9.91 5.61
N GLY A 74 4.72 9.11 4.56
CA GLY A 74 3.88 9.06 3.37
C GLY A 74 2.60 8.24 3.53
N LYS A 75 1.76 8.27 2.50
CA LYS A 75 0.50 7.53 2.41
C LYS A 75 0.69 6.01 2.25
N PHE A 76 1.81 5.60 1.66
CA PHE A 76 2.05 4.22 1.22
C PHE A 76 2.80 3.36 2.24
N ARG A 77 3.83 3.91 2.88
CA ARG A 77 4.64 3.25 3.94
C ARG A 77 5.06 1.81 3.58
N LEU A 78 5.41 1.59 2.31
CA LEU A 78 5.84 0.29 1.82
C LEU A 78 7.24 -0.05 2.35
N GLN A 79 7.58 -1.33 2.42
CA GLN A 79 8.89 -1.76 2.93
C GLN A 79 9.84 -2.14 1.79
N ARG A 80 9.34 -2.90 0.82
CA ARG A 80 10.07 -3.44 -0.32
C ARG A 80 9.16 -3.51 -1.55
N PRO A 81 8.77 -2.35 -2.12
CA PRO A 81 7.89 -2.31 -3.27
C PRO A 81 8.59 -2.92 -4.50
N SER A 82 7.81 -3.68 -5.26
CA SER A 82 8.13 -4.14 -6.61
C SER A 82 7.12 -3.53 -7.57
N ILE A 83 7.59 -3.01 -8.71
CA ILE A 83 6.78 -2.24 -9.65
C ILE A 83 6.76 -2.99 -10.99
N SER A 84 5.56 -3.27 -11.46
CA SER A 84 5.31 -3.93 -12.75
C SER A 84 4.23 -3.18 -13.51
N THR A 85 4.36 -3.17 -14.83
CA THR A 85 3.46 -2.48 -15.75
C THR A 85 2.96 -3.50 -16.78
N VAL A 86 1.90 -3.18 -17.53
CA VAL A 86 1.37 -4.04 -18.59
C VAL A 86 2.44 -4.36 -19.65
N SER A 87 3.34 -3.42 -19.91
CA SER A 87 4.48 -3.55 -20.82
C SER A 87 5.60 -4.47 -20.31
N GLY A 88 5.70 -4.69 -19.00
CA GLY A 88 6.72 -5.54 -18.39
C GLY A 88 7.15 -5.12 -16.98
N ILE A 89 8.22 -5.74 -16.49
CA ILE A 89 8.75 -5.51 -15.15
C ILE A 89 9.63 -4.25 -15.17
N VAL A 90 9.25 -3.25 -14.35
CA VAL A 90 10.04 -2.04 -14.15
C VAL A 90 11.17 -2.36 -13.17
N PHE A 91 10.79 -2.86 -11.99
CA PHE A 91 11.72 -3.23 -10.93
C PHE A 91 11.13 -4.29 -10.02
N ILE A 92 11.94 -5.27 -9.63
CA ILE A 92 11.52 -6.36 -8.74
C ILE A 92 12.57 -6.60 -7.66
N GLN A 93 12.09 -6.79 -6.43
CA GLN A 93 12.98 -7.02 -5.28
C GLN A 93 13.51 -8.46 -5.23
N ARG A 94 12.68 -9.43 -5.63
CA ARG A 94 12.99 -10.87 -5.61
C ARG A 94 12.32 -11.56 -6.80
N PRO A 95 12.98 -12.53 -7.47
CA PRO A 95 14.25 -13.18 -7.14
C PRO A 95 15.51 -12.37 -7.54
N ALA A 96 16.67 -12.69 -6.95
CA ALA A 96 17.92 -11.94 -7.13
C ALA A 96 18.42 -11.87 -8.59
N ALA A 97 18.12 -12.88 -9.40
CA ALA A 97 18.48 -12.89 -10.83
C ALA A 97 17.78 -11.76 -11.60
N LEU A 98 16.46 -11.60 -11.41
CA LEU A 98 15.68 -10.53 -12.05
C LEU A 98 16.01 -9.16 -11.46
N ARG A 99 16.38 -9.10 -10.18
CA ARG A 99 16.85 -7.84 -9.57
C ARG A 99 18.08 -7.32 -10.29
N ALA A 100 19.10 -8.16 -10.48
CA ALA A 100 20.35 -7.77 -11.14
C ALA A 100 20.10 -7.31 -12.59
N GLU A 101 19.14 -7.93 -13.29
CA GLU A 101 18.76 -7.54 -14.66
C GLU A 101 18.06 -6.19 -14.72
N HIS A 102 17.39 -5.76 -13.65
CA HIS A 102 16.67 -4.49 -13.60
C HIS A 102 17.40 -3.41 -12.78
N GLU A 103 18.57 -3.72 -12.24
CA GLU A 103 19.35 -2.80 -11.39
C GLU A 103 19.82 -1.55 -12.17
N TRP A 104 20.13 -1.71 -13.46
CA TRP A 104 20.50 -0.57 -14.33
C TRP A 104 19.37 0.44 -14.55
N LYS A 105 18.10 0.07 -14.29
CA LYS A 105 16.94 0.96 -14.47
C LYS A 105 16.77 1.93 -13.30
N LEU A 106 17.38 1.66 -12.14
CA LEU A 106 17.22 2.50 -10.93
C LEU A 106 17.78 3.91 -11.12
N THR A 107 18.97 4.01 -11.72
CA THR A 107 19.66 5.28 -11.95
C THR A 107 19.06 6.09 -13.12
N LYS A 108 18.11 5.52 -13.88
CA LYS A 108 17.49 6.21 -15.02
C LYS A 108 16.37 7.14 -14.56
N SER A 109 16.22 8.25 -15.29
CA SER A 109 15.10 9.17 -15.11
C SER A 109 13.79 8.53 -15.56
N LEU A 110 12.67 8.97 -14.97
CA LEU A 110 11.34 8.51 -15.39
C LEU A 110 11.06 8.81 -16.87
N LYS A 111 11.59 9.93 -17.40
CA LYS A 111 11.52 10.25 -18.83
C LYS A 111 12.27 9.26 -19.72
N GLU A 112 13.43 8.78 -19.31
CA GLU A 112 14.15 7.75 -20.07
C GLU A 112 13.41 6.41 -20.08
N LEU A 113 12.80 6.05 -18.93
CA LEU A 113 11.98 4.85 -18.82
C LEU A 113 10.69 4.96 -19.64
N SER A 114 10.15 6.18 -19.81
CA SER A 114 8.99 6.40 -20.67
C SER A 114 9.32 6.36 -22.15
N VAL A 115 10.45 6.94 -22.55
CA VAL A 115 10.97 6.85 -23.93
C VAL A 115 11.36 5.41 -24.29
N ALA A 116 11.89 4.64 -23.33
CA ALA A 116 12.16 3.21 -23.51
C ALA A 116 10.89 2.34 -23.64
N GLY A 117 9.70 2.94 -23.51
CA GLY A 117 8.41 2.26 -23.62
C GLY A 117 8.06 1.38 -22.43
N VAL A 118 8.78 1.52 -21.32
CA VAL A 118 8.57 0.75 -20.09
C VAL A 118 7.46 1.36 -19.24
N LEU A 119 7.34 2.70 -19.24
CA LEU A 119 6.33 3.41 -18.44
C LEU A 119 5.65 4.50 -19.28
N ARG A 120 4.33 4.48 -19.46
CA ARG A 120 3.64 5.61 -20.11
C ARG A 120 2.99 6.51 -19.08
N GLU A 121 2.95 7.82 -19.36
CA GLU A 121 2.19 8.76 -18.55
C GLU A 121 0.70 8.39 -18.61
N GLY A 122 0.08 8.19 -17.44
CA GLY A 122 -1.30 7.73 -17.31
C GLY A 122 -1.49 6.20 -17.39
N GLU A 123 -0.42 5.42 -17.39
CA GLU A 123 -0.50 3.96 -17.32
C GLU A 123 -0.58 3.47 -15.87
N GLU A 124 -1.44 2.47 -15.64
CA GLU A 124 -1.54 1.81 -14.34
C GLU A 124 -0.28 0.97 -14.05
N ALA A 125 0.38 1.27 -12.94
CA ALA A 125 1.49 0.48 -12.43
C ALA A 125 1.01 -0.41 -11.27
N THR A 126 1.22 -1.71 -11.39
CA THR A 126 0.99 -2.66 -10.30
C THR A 126 2.16 -2.64 -9.34
N VAL A 127 1.90 -2.21 -8.11
CA VAL A 127 2.87 -2.20 -7.01
C VAL A 127 2.57 -3.34 -6.05
N THR A 128 3.56 -4.21 -5.85
CA THR A 128 3.46 -5.35 -4.93
C THR A 128 4.45 -5.18 -3.79
N ASP A 129 4.00 -5.40 -2.55
CA ASP A 129 4.82 -5.28 -1.34
C ASP A 129 4.44 -6.36 -0.32
N PRO A 130 5.39 -6.86 0.51
CA PRO A 130 5.07 -7.80 1.59
C PRO A 130 4.08 -7.27 2.65
N THR A 131 3.98 -5.95 2.82
CA THR A 131 3.04 -5.30 3.76
C THR A 131 1.62 -5.23 3.22
N LEU A 132 1.45 -5.30 1.90
CA LEU A 132 0.15 -5.34 1.28
C LEU A 132 -0.29 -6.80 1.16
N PRO A 133 -1.53 -7.13 1.56
CA PRO A 133 -2.05 -8.48 1.33
C PRO A 133 -2.12 -8.72 -0.19
N SER A 134 -1.42 -9.75 -0.67
CA SER A 134 -1.54 -10.18 -2.06
C SER A 134 -2.96 -10.67 -2.31
N LYS A 135 -3.63 -10.08 -3.29
CA LYS A 135 -4.94 -10.53 -3.75
C LYS A 135 -4.86 -11.84 -4.51
#